data_AF-A0A954M1J0-F1
#
_entry.id   AF-A0A954M1J0-F1
#
_cell.length_a   1.000
_cell.length_b   1.000
_cell.length_c   1.000
_cell.angle_alpha   90.00
_cell.angle_beta   90.00
_cell.angle_gamma   90.00
#
_symmetry.space_group_name_H-M   'P 1'
#
loop_
_entity.id
_entity.type
_entity.pdbx_description
1 polymer ?
#
loop_
_entity_poly.entity_id
_entity_poly.type
_entity_poly.pdbx_seq_one_letter_code
_entity_poly.pdbx_strand_id
1 'polypeptide(L)'
;MTGRVGGMASCVLLVVCVLTQPAWGLGEERHGNDEMSLSSFTELNPVANHKSRVYAYWVNGHEGLFYRGSTESLNEVLQAFAAAPLEKHEVVLRPAPLSTNDFDQNDIPYDWSLDVIGGIASHMSTLDKGNRFWPVVPVLTIAVDNERIKLADLVIPESVSLVQEYDLRLRYLEGLDSRDQTVRGWGTGHLSRLNQFDTNDAEEVAKMLNDGEKWVRLNAAGSIANYKATAKPQLARLRSALERETADDVREKLSTAIDTIEAAEESPELVARHQALLRAIESFCRKQTTKQPD
;
A
#
# COMPACT_ATOMS: atom_id res chain seq x y z
N MET A 1 -33.66 -64.88 51.49
CA MET A 1 -33.49 -65.12 50.04
C MET A 1 -34.09 -63.93 49.31
N THR A 2 -33.41 -63.45 48.26
CA THR A 2 -33.79 -62.38 47.30
C THR A 2 -34.01 -60.98 47.91
N GLY A 3 -33.30 -59.90 47.51
CA GLY A 3 -32.37 -59.71 46.41
C GLY A 3 -31.61 -58.38 46.56
N ARG A 4 -30.45 -58.33 45.90
CA ARG A 4 -29.62 -57.13 45.68
C ARG A 4 -30.28 -56.23 44.62
N VAL A 5 -30.19 -54.91 44.81
CA VAL A 5 -30.08 -53.96 43.69
C VAL A 5 -29.01 -52.94 44.07
N GLY A 6 -27.89 -52.98 43.36
CA GLY A 6 -26.78 -52.05 43.51
C GLY A 6 -27.07 -50.74 42.79
N GLY A 7 -26.80 -49.62 43.46
CA GLY A 7 -26.80 -48.30 42.85
C GLY A 7 -25.58 -48.15 41.93
N MET A 8 -25.83 -47.99 40.63
CA MET A 8 -24.82 -47.57 39.66
C MET A 8 -24.52 -46.08 39.87
N ALA A 9 -23.30 -45.78 40.27
CA ALA A 9 -22.76 -44.42 40.30
C ALA A 9 -22.64 -43.88 38.87
N SER A 10 -23.30 -42.76 38.61
CA SER A 10 -23.17 -42.01 37.36
C SER A 10 -21.84 -41.27 37.35
N CYS A 11 -20.88 -41.75 36.56
CA CYS A 11 -19.73 -40.95 36.14
C CYS A 11 -20.17 -40.03 35.00
N VAL A 12 -20.50 -38.78 35.33
CA VAL A 12 -20.64 -37.70 34.34
C VAL A 12 -19.22 -37.32 33.91
N LEU A 13 -18.77 -37.87 32.78
CA LEU A 13 -17.55 -37.46 32.11
C LEU A 13 -17.82 -36.11 31.43
N LEU A 14 -17.36 -35.03 32.04
CA LEU A 14 -17.41 -33.68 31.50
C LEU A 14 -16.35 -33.58 30.39
N VAL A 15 -16.74 -33.94 29.16
CA VAL A 15 -15.93 -33.71 27.96
C VAL A 15 -15.90 -32.21 27.72
N VAL A 16 -14.85 -31.56 28.22
CA VAL A 16 -14.48 -30.20 27.82
C VAL A 16 -13.94 -30.31 26.39
N CYS A 17 -14.86 -30.31 25.42
CA CYS A 17 -14.51 -29.97 24.04
C CYS A 17 -14.05 -28.51 24.08
N VAL A 18 -12.73 -28.30 24.14
CA VAL A 18 -12.11 -27.04 23.76
C VAL A 18 -12.47 -26.85 22.28
N LEU A 19 -13.60 -26.19 22.05
CA LEU A 19 -13.90 -25.58 20.77
C LEU A 19 -12.86 -24.46 20.64
N THR A 20 -11.69 -24.79 20.09
CA THR A 20 -10.86 -23.80 19.42
C THR A 20 -11.69 -23.32 18.24
N GLN A 21 -12.58 -22.36 18.49
CA GLN A 21 -13.07 -21.56 17.38
C GLN A 21 -11.80 -21.03 16.71
N PRO A 22 -11.62 -21.23 15.39
CA PRO A 22 -10.55 -20.53 14.71
C PRO A 22 -10.77 -19.06 15.05
N ALA A 23 -9.82 -18.45 15.76
CA ALA A 23 -9.77 -17.00 15.76
C ALA A 23 -9.45 -16.67 14.30
N TRP A 24 -10.44 -16.22 13.55
CA TRP A 24 -10.21 -15.74 12.19
C TRP A 24 -9.32 -14.53 12.35
N GLY A 25 -8.03 -14.69 12.05
CA GLY A 25 -7.09 -13.58 12.08
C GLY A 25 -7.63 -12.47 11.20
N LEU A 26 -7.64 -11.23 11.70
CA LEU A 26 -7.93 -10.05 10.89
C LEU A 26 -6.78 -9.73 9.91
N GLY A 27 -5.71 -10.52 9.97
CA GLY A 27 -4.66 -10.57 8.98
C GLY A 27 -3.85 -11.86 9.04
N GLU A 28 -3.23 -12.23 7.92
CA GLU A 28 -2.27 -13.31 7.77
C GLU A 28 -1.06 -12.77 7.00
N GLU A 29 0.14 -13.27 7.29
CA GLU A 29 1.33 -12.99 6.49
C GLU A 29 2.14 -14.24 6.20
N ARG A 30 2.94 -14.19 5.12
CA ARG A 30 3.77 -15.28 4.63
C ARG A 30 5.09 -14.71 4.13
N HIS A 31 6.19 -15.27 4.60
CA HIS A 31 7.53 -14.97 4.09
C HIS A 31 7.94 -16.03 3.07
N GLY A 32 8.65 -15.59 2.03
CA GLY A 32 9.08 -16.46 0.93
C GLY A 32 7.97 -16.72 -0.10
N ASN A 33 8.00 -17.90 -0.71
CA ASN A 33 7.13 -18.26 -1.83
C ASN A 33 6.38 -19.60 -1.61
N ASP A 34 5.98 -19.90 -0.37
CA ASP A 34 5.12 -21.05 -0.11
C ASP A 34 3.78 -20.91 -0.83
N GLU A 35 3.36 -21.96 -1.54
CA GLU A 35 2.20 -21.93 -2.42
C GLU A 35 0.95 -21.32 -1.73
N MET A 36 0.26 -20.46 -2.46
CA MET A 36 -0.97 -19.81 -2.01
C MET A 36 -2.00 -19.73 -3.13
N SER A 37 -3.27 -19.65 -2.75
CA SER A 37 -4.32 -19.20 -3.65
C SER A 37 -4.80 -17.85 -3.19
N LEU A 38 -4.99 -16.94 -4.15
CA LEU A 38 -5.69 -15.69 -3.89
C LEU A 38 -7.16 -16.00 -3.56
N SER A 39 -7.75 -15.25 -2.63
CA SER A 39 -9.17 -15.44 -2.27
C SER A 39 -10.10 -14.83 -3.31
N SER A 40 -9.63 -13.79 -4.00
CA SER A 40 -10.26 -13.10 -5.12
C SER A 40 -9.31 -13.12 -6.30
N PHE A 41 -9.81 -13.12 -7.54
CA PHE A 41 -8.99 -13.16 -8.76
C PHE A 41 -8.05 -14.38 -8.84
N THR A 42 -8.61 -15.59 -8.68
CA THR A 42 -7.83 -16.85 -8.68
C THR A 42 -7.07 -17.10 -9.98
N GLU A 43 -7.49 -16.47 -11.08
CA GLU A 43 -6.77 -16.42 -12.35
C GLU A 43 -5.38 -15.80 -12.25
N LEU A 44 -5.08 -15.03 -11.20
CA LEU A 44 -3.77 -14.46 -10.90
C LEU A 44 -2.89 -15.36 -10.04
N ASN A 45 -3.33 -16.57 -9.68
CA ASN A 45 -2.49 -17.53 -8.94
C ASN A 45 -1.10 -17.80 -9.58
N PRO A 46 -0.93 -17.82 -10.93
CA PRO A 46 0.40 -17.91 -11.53
C PRO A 46 1.33 -16.73 -11.18
N VAL A 47 0.78 -15.52 -11.06
CA VAL A 47 1.53 -14.34 -10.61
C VAL A 47 1.78 -14.43 -9.11
N ALA A 48 0.75 -14.80 -8.34
CA ALA A 48 0.85 -14.92 -6.88
C ALA A 48 1.96 -15.88 -6.43
N ASN A 49 2.11 -17.00 -7.13
CA ASN A 49 3.10 -18.03 -6.81
C ASN A 49 4.40 -17.92 -7.58
N HIS A 50 4.64 -16.79 -8.26
CA HIS A 50 5.87 -16.60 -9.02
C HIS A 50 7.10 -16.75 -8.11
N LYS A 51 8.14 -17.46 -8.58
CA LYS A 51 9.37 -17.82 -7.83
C LYS A 51 10.09 -16.64 -7.16
N SER A 52 9.84 -15.42 -7.62
CA SER A 52 10.41 -14.18 -7.08
C SER A 52 9.68 -13.62 -5.87
N ARG A 53 8.56 -14.21 -5.41
CA ARG A 53 7.83 -13.69 -4.25
C ARG A 53 8.68 -13.85 -2.99
N VAL A 54 8.78 -12.77 -2.22
CA VAL A 54 9.54 -12.71 -0.97
C VAL A 54 8.64 -12.52 0.24
N TYR A 55 7.44 -11.98 0.04
CA TYR A 55 6.50 -11.69 1.11
C TYR A 55 5.08 -11.57 0.56
N ALA A 56 4.09 -11.94 1.36
CA ALA A 56 2.69 -11.63 1.12
C ALA A 56 1.95 -11.44 2.43
N TYR A 57 0.92 -10.61 2.40
CA TYR A 57 -0.07 -10.54 3.47
C TYR A 57 -1.49 -10.57 2.92
N TRP A 58 -2.43 -10.93 3.78
CA TRP A 58 -3.85 -10.70 3.63
C TRP A 58 -4.34 -9.92 4.85
N VAL A 59 -5.03 -8.79 4.67
CA VAL A 59 -5.65 -8.02 5.75
C VAL A 59 -7.02 -7.54 5.30
N ASN A 60 -8.08 -8.03 5.93
CA ASN A 60 -9.47 -7.62 5.64
C ASN A 60 -9.89 -7.68 4.15
N GLY A 61 -9.30 -8.60 3.38
CA GLY A 61 -9.57 -8.73 1.95
C GLY A 61 -8.62 -7.95 1.04
N HIS A 62 -7.66 -7.20 1.58
CA HIS A 62 -6.52 -6.70 0.81
C HIS A 62 -5.39 -7.72 0.85
N GLU A 63 -5.05 -8.26 -0.31
CA GLU A 63 -3.90 -9.12 -0.54
C GLU A 63 -2.76 -8.31 -1.16
N GLY A 64 -1.66 -8.14 -0.42
CA GLY A 64 -0.45 -7.51 -0.91
C GLY A 64 0.64 -8.56 -1.11
N LEU A 65 1.17 -8.69 -2.33
CA LEU A 65 2.22 -9.64 -2.67
C LEU A 65 3.45 -8.89 -3.17
N PHE A 66 4.63 -9.25 -2.66
CA PHE A 66 5.87 -8.50 -2.88
C PHE A 66 6.95 -9.42 -3.41
N TYR A 67 7.70 -8.92 -4.40
CA TYR A 67 8.61 -9.73 -5.18
C TYR A 67 9.96 -9.06 -5.34
N ARG A 68 11.00 -9.89 -5.43
CA ARG A 68 12.37 -9.44 -5.69
C ARG A 68 13.00 -10.30 -6.78
N GLY A 69 13.56 -9.70 -7.81
CA GLY A 69 14.08 -10.45 -8.96
C GLY A 69 14.89 -9.61 -9.94
N SER A 70 14.76 -9.91 -11.23
CA SER A 70 15.43 -9.23 -12.34
C SER A 70 14.38 -8.74 -13.35
N THR A 71 14.80 -7.94 -14.33
CA THR A 71 13.90 -7.53 -15.43
C THR A 71 13.35 -8.73 -16.22
N GLU A 72 14.11 -9.81 -16.35
CA GLU A 72 13.65 -11.06 -16.99
C GLU A 72 12.49 -11.70 -16.21
N SER A 73 12.67 -11.88 -14.89
CA SER A 73 11.61 -12.40 -14.02
C SER A 73 10.38 -11.51 -13.97
N LEU A 74 10.57 -10.18 -14.05
CA LEU A 74 9.46 -9.24 -14.13
C LEU A 74 8.70 -9.35 -15.47
N ASN A 75 9.41 -9.56 -16.60
CA ASN A 75 8.75 -9.80 -17.89
C ASN A 75 7.94 -11.12 -17.89
N GLU A 76 8.41 -12.17 -17.20
CA GLU A 76 7.62 -13.39 -16.96
C GLU A 76 6.31 -13.06 -16.21
N VAL A 77 6.40 -12.25 -15.15
CA VAL A 77 5.24 -11.80 -14.36
C VAL A 77 4.28 -10.93 -15.18
N LEU A 78 4.79 -9.97 -15.96
CA LEU A 78 3.98 -9.11 -16.80
C LEU A 78 3.18 -9.91 -17.83
N GLN A 79 3.81 -10.92 -18.44
CA GLN A 79 3.12 -11.80 -19.39
C GLN A 79 2.01 -12.62 -18.71
N ALA A 80 2.29 -13.17 -17.53
CA ALA A 80 1.29 -13.92 -16.76
C ALA A 80 0.13 -13.03 -16.30
N PHE A 81 0.43 -11.81 -15.85
CA PHE A 81 -0.56 -10.81 -15.45
C PHE A 81 -1.46 -10.44 -16.63
N ALA A 82 -0.87 -10.12 -17.79
CA ALA A 82 -1.61 -9.77 -19.01
C ALA A 82 -2.46 -10.92 -19.58
N ALA A 83 -2.08 -12.17 -19.32
CA ALA A 83 -2.83 -13.35 -19.77
C ALA A 83 -4.07 -13.65 -18.90
N ALA A 84 -4.14 -13.11 -17.68
CA ALA A 84 -5.30 -13.29 -16.82
C ALA A 84 -6.52 -12.55 -17.41
N PRO A 85 -7.72 -13.14 -17.42
CA PRO A 85 -8.95 -12.56 -17.97
C PRO A 85 -9.53 -11.47 -17.06
N LEU A 86 -8.79 -10.38 -16.86
CA LEU A 86 -9.20 -9.20 -16.10
C LEU A 86 -9.90 -8.19 -17.02
N GLU A 87 -10.79 -7.37 -16.44
CA GLU A 87 -11.39 -6.24 -17.16
C GLU A 87 -10.33 -5.21 -17.57
N LYS A 88 -9.29 -5.03 -16.75
CA LYS A 88 -8.19 -4.09 -16.98
C LYS A 88 -6.91 -4.59 -16.33
N HIS A 89 -5.79 -4.41 -17.03
CA HIS A 89 -4.44 -4.66 -16.51
C HIS A 89 -3.73 -3.34 -16.24
N GLU A 90 -3.75 -2.90 -14.98
CA GLU A 90 -3.08 -1.66 -14.58
C GLU A 90 -1.69 -1.95 -14.02
N VAL A 91 -0.67 -1.33 -14.63
CA VAL A 91 0.72 -1.44 -14.19
C VAL A 91 1.24 -0.04 -13.84
N VAL A 92 1.64 0.14 -12.59
CA VAL A 92 2.22 1.40 -12.10
C VAL A 92 3.75 1.32 -12.17
N LEU A 93 4.39 2.30 -12.79
CA LEU A 93 5.85 2.45 -12.75
C LEU A 93 6.25 3.56 -11.77
N ARG A 94 7.13 3.25 -10.82
CA ARG A 94 7.62 4.19 -9.79
C ARG A 94 9.13 4.13 -9.62
N PRO A 95 9.78 5.23 -9.21
CA PRO A 95 11.19 5.20 -8.83
C PRO A 95 11.43 4.28 -7.63
N ALA A 96 12.45 3.43 -7.72
CA ALA A 96 13.01 2.68 -6.60
C ALA A 96 13.82 3.60 -5.65
N PRO A 97 14.13 3.16 -4.41
CA PRO A 97 13.71 1.88 -3.79
C PRO A 97 12.26 1.91 -3.30
N LEU A 98 11.62 0.74 -3.27
CA LEU A 98 10.37 0.51 -2.56
C LEU A 98 10.58 -0.57 -1.49
N SER A 99 9.84 -0.45 -0.38
CA SER A 99 9.79 -1.45 0.67
C SER A 99 8.42 -1.45 1.36
N THR A 100 8.14 -2.55 2.06
CA THR A 100 6.98 -2.70 2.95
C THR A 100 7.47 -3.23 4.29
N ASN A 101 6.63 -3.18 5.31
CA ASN A 101 6.92 -3.83 6.59
C ASN A 101 6.14 -5.14 6.71
N ASP A 102 6.73 -6.11 7.40
CA ASP A 102 5.97 -7.23 7.96
C ASP A 102 5.19 -6.81 9.23
N PHE A 103 4.43 -7.73 9.83
CA PHE A 103 3.64 -7.42 11.02
C PHE A 103 4.51 -7.08 12.25
N ASP A 104 5.76 -7.56 12.27
CA ASP A 104 6.77 -7.26 13.29
C ASP A 104 7.55 -5.97 13.00
N GLN A 105 7.18 -5.21 11.96
CA GLN A 105 7.82 -3.95 11.52
C GLN A 105 9.23 -4.11 10.95
N ASN A 106 9.61 -5.30 10.47
CA ASN A 106 10.85 -5.48 9.73
C ASN A 106 10.67 -5.01 8.28
N ASP A 107 11.68 -4.32 7.76
CA ASP A 107 11.69 -3.81 6.38
C ASP A 107 11.89 -4.95 5.36
N ILE A 108 11.00 -5.01 4.38
CA ILE A 108 10.99 -5.97 3.28
C ILE A 108 11.16 -5.20 1.96
N PRO A 109 12.39 -5.08 1.45
CA PRO A 109 12.65 -4.47 0.15
C PRO A 109 12.13 -5.34 -1.00
N TYR A 110 11.48 -4.70 -1.98
CA TYR A 110 10.91 -5.37 -3.14
C TYR A 110 11.13 -4.55 -4.43
N ASP A 111 11.08 -5.25 -5.57
CA ASP A 111 11.24 -4.68 -6.91
C ASP A 111 9.90 -4.51 -7.62
N TRP A 112 8.90 -5.31 -7.27
CA TRP A 112 7.51 -5.09 -7.66
C TRP A 112 6.54 -5.67 -6.64
N SER A 113 5.30 -5.19 -6.66
CA SER A 113 4.19 -5.71 -5.86
C SER A 113 2.96 -5.96 -6.72
N LEU A 114 2.12 -6.90 -6.30
CA LEU A 114 0.77 -7.09 -6.79
C LEU A 114 -0.19 -6.79 -5.64
N ASP A 115 -1.08 -5.83 -5.84
CA ASP A 115 -2.15 -5.50 -4.90
C ASP A 115 -3.48 -6.00 -5.45
N VAL A 116 -4.15 -6.84 -4.67
CA VAL A 116 -5.47 -7.40 -4.98
C VAL A 116 -6.44 -6.97 -3.88
N ILE A 117 -7.45 -6.19 -4.24
CA ILE A 117 -8.47 -5.70 -3.31
C ILE A 117 -9.75 -6.51 -3.48
N GLY A 118 -10.13 -7.23 -2.43
CA GLY A 118 -11.37 -7.97 -2.32
C GLY A 118 -12.00 -7.81 -0.93
N GLY A 119 -12.91 -8.72 -0.59
CA GLY A 119 -13.50 -8.82 0.75
C GLY A 119 -14.03 -7.49 1.31
N ILE A 120 -13.72 -7.21 2.58
CA ILE A 120 -14.16 -6.01 3.31
C ILE A 120 -13.47 -4.76 2.75
N ALA A 121 -12.20 -4.86 2.36
CA ALA A 121 -11.43 -3.74 1.81
C ALA A 121 -12.07 -3.15 0.54
N SER A 122 -12.75 -3.97 -0.26
CA SER A 122 -13.45 -3.50 -1.46
C SER A 122 -14.55 -2.47 -1.17
N HIS A 123 -15.13 -2.47 0.04
CA HIS A 123 -16.11 -1.45 0.45
C HIS A 123 -15.55 -0.02 0.39
N MET A 124 -14.23 0.15 0.61
CA MET A 124 -13.59 1.47 0.55
C MET A 124 -13.78 2.15 -0.80
N SER A 125 -13.85 1.37 -1.88
CA SER A 125 -14.10 1.89 -3.23
C SER A 125 -15.51 2.51 -3.40
N THR A 126 -16.45 2.18 -2.51
CA THR A 126 -17.84 2.68 -2.56
C THR A 126 -18.01 4.04 -1.87
N LEU A 127 -17.01 4.49 -1.12
CA LEU A 127 -17.02 5.79 -0.45
C LEU A 127 -16.93 6.94 -1.46
N ASP A 128 -17.19 8.17 -1.01
CA ASP A 128 -17.10 9.36 -1.86
C ASP A 128 -15.69 9.50 -2.47
N LYS A 129 -15.59 9.40 -3.80
CA LYS A 129 -14.33 9.32 -4.58
C LYS A 129 -13.45 8.08 -4.29
N GLY A 130 -13.94 7.10 -3.53
CA GLY A 130 -13.18 5.91 -3.13
C GLY A 130 -12.71 5.07 -4.32
N ASN A 131 -13.53 4.90 -5.35
CA ASN A 131 -13.18 4.14 -6.57
C ASN A 131 -12.12 4.81 -7.46
N ARG A 132 -11.81 6.08 -7.23
CA ARG A 132 -10.67 6.77 -7.84
C ARG A 132 -9.39 6.54 -7.04
N PHE A 133 -9.55 6.24 -5.76
CA PHE A 133 -8.48 6.20 -4.77
C PHE A 133 -7.96 4.79 -4.52
N TRP A 134 -8.85 3.84 -4.20
CA TRP A 134 -8.52 2.41 -4.07
C TRP A 134 -8.78 1.70 -5.40
N PRO A 135 -7.81 0.90 -5.87
CA PRO A 135 -8.00 0.14 -7.09
C PRO A 135 -9.11 -0.90 -6.91
N VAL A 136 -10.04 -0.94 -7.86
CA VAL A 136 -11.12 -1.95 -7.93
C VAL A 136 -10.75 -3.16 -8.78
N VAL A 137 -9.56 -3.11 -9.39
CA VAL A 137 -8.95 -4.20 -10.16
C VAL A 137 -7.55 -4.46 -9.59
N PRO A 138 -6.97 -5.66 -9.80
CA PRO A 138 -5.58 -5.93 -9.43
C PRO A 138 -4.61 -4.92 -10.05
N VAL A 139 -3.64 -4.44 -9.27
CA VAL A 139 -2.62 -3.48 -9.72
C VAL A 139 -1.24 -4.06 -9.48
N LEU A 140 -0.41 -4.05 -10.52
CA LEU A 140 1.01 -4.39 -10.41
C LEU A 140 1.83 -3.09 -10.29
N THR A 141 2.57 -2.89 -9.21
CA THR A 141 3.46 -1.74 -9.04
C THR A 141 4.91 -2.18 -9.20
N ILE A 142 5.68 -1.48 -10.04
CA ILE A 142 7.07 -1.81 -10.38
C ILE A 142 7.99 -0.69 -9.91
N ALA A 143 9.00 -1.05 -9.11
CA ALA A 143 10.10 -0.19 -8.70
C ALA A 143 11.21 -0.21 -9.75
N VAL A 144 11.47 0.94 -10.37
CA VAL A 144 12.47 1.11 -11.41
C VAL A 144 13.73 1.73 -10.81
N ASP A 145 14.87 1.04 -10.95
CA ASP A 145 16.19 1.52 -10.53
C ASP A 145 17.19 1.68 -11.68
N ASN A 146 16.87 1.18 -12.89
CA ASN A 146 17.77 1.04 -14.03
C ASN A 146 19.04 0.21 -13.78
N GLU A 147 19.05 -0.61 -12.73
CA GLU A 147 20.13 -1.55 -12.41
C GLU A 147 19.61 -2.98 -12.45
N ARG A 148 18.61 -3.28 -11.62
CA ARG A 148 17.93 -4.57 -11.52
C ARG A 148 16.68 -4.60 -12.39
N ILE A 149 15.89 -3.54 -12.32
CA ILE A 149 14.71 -3.31 -13.14
C ILE A 149 15.02 -2.20 -14.13
N LYS A 150 15.32 -2.60 -15.37
CA LYS A 150 15.80 -1.73 -16.44
C LYS A 150 14.67 -1.39 -17.39
N LEU A 151 14.33 -0.11 -17.49
CA LEU A 151 13.26 0.34 -18.40
C LEU A 151 13.49 -0.08 -19.85
N ALA A 152 14.76 -0.09 -20.30
CA ALA A 152 15.12 -0.44 -21.67
C ALA A 152 14.78 -1.89 -22.04
N ASP A 153 14.73 -2.77 -21.04
CA ASP A 153 14.55 -4.22 -21.22
C ASP A 153 13.12 -4.67 -20.86
N LEU A 154 12.26 -3.75 -20.40
CA LEU A 154 10.86 -4.04 -20.09
C LEU A 154 10.06 -4.29 -21.36
N VAL A 155 9.35 -5.42 -21.37
CA VAL A 155 8.39 -5.77 -22.42
C VAL A 155 6.99 -5.57 -21.87
N ILE A 156 6.29 -4.55 -22.36
CA ILE A 156 4.93 -4.21 -21.93
C ILE A 156 3.94 -4.90 -22.87
N PRO A 157 3.13 -5.86 -22.39
CA PRO A 157 2.07 -6.47 -23.20
C PRO A 157 1.04 -5.44 -23.67
N GLU A 158 0.44 -5.67 -24.84
CA GLU A 158 -0.49 -4.70 -25.46
C GLU A 158 -1.73 -4.40 -24.59
N SER A 159 -2.22 -5.35 -23.80
CA SER A 159 -3.36 -5.16 -22.90
C SER A 159 -3.04 -4.35 -21.64
N VAL A 160 -1.76 -4.10 -21.36
CA VAL A 160 -1.34 -3.39 -20.15
C VAL A 160 -1.48 -1.88 -20.32
N SER A 161 -2.22 -1.28 -19.39
CA SER A 161 -2.28 0.18 -19.20
C SER A 161 -1.21 0.62 -18.22
N LEU A 162 -0.27 1.45 -18.69
CA LEU A 162 0.75 2.05 -17.83
C LEU A 162 0.20 3.25 -17.08
N VAL A 163 0.48 3.31 -15.79
CA VAL A 163 0.13 4.39 -14.87
C VAL A 163 1.40 4.93 -14.24
N GLN A 164 1.51 6.25 -14.17
CA GLN A 164 2.67 6.94 -13.62
C GLN A 164 2.36 7.48 -12.23
N GLU A 165 3.43 7.84 -11.51
CA GLU A 165 3.31 8.52 -10.22
C GLU A 165 2.43 9.79 -10.31
N TYR A 166 2.55 10.56 -11.40
CA TYR A 166 1.72 11.74 -11.62
C TYR A 166 0.22 11.42 -11.67
N ASP A 167 -0.17 10.32 -12.32
CA ASP A 167 -1.57 9.90 -12.42
C ASP A 167 -2.12 9.51 -11.04
N LEU A 168 -1.32 8.79 -10.24
CA LEU A 168 -1.67 8.46 -8.86
C LEU A 168 -1.77 9.70 -7.98
N ARG A 169 -0.85 10.65 -8.14
CA ARG A 169 -0.86 11.92 -7.43
C ARG A 169 -2.18 12.66 -7.66
N LEU A 170 -2.64 12.75 -8.91
CA LEU A 170 -3.93 13.39 -9.22
C LEU A 170 -5.10 12.68 -8.51
N ARG A 171 -5.13 11.34 -8.54
CA ARG A 171 -6.16 10.55 -7.83
C ARG A 171 -6.17 10.84 -6.32
N TYR A 172 -4.99 10.92 -5.72
CA TYR A 172 -4.88 11.13 -4.27
C TYR A 172 -5.18 12.57 -3.86
N LEU A 173 -4.82 13.56 -4.69
CA LEU A 173 -5.23 14.95 -4.50
C LEU A 173 -6.74 15.11 -4.56
N GLU A 174 -7.42 14.50 -5.54
CA GLU A 174 -8.89 14.50 -5.59
C GLU A 174 -9.51 13.91 -4.32
N GLY A 175 -8.86 12.91 -3.72
CA GLY A 175 -9.27 12.27 -2.48
C GLY A 175 -9.22 13.21 -1.26
N LEU A 176 -8.31 14.18 -1.23
CA LEU A 176 -8.25 15.19 -0.16
C LEU A 176 -9.51 16.08 -0.13
N ASP A 177 -10.20 16.22 -1.27
CA ASP A 177 -11.45 16.96 -1.41
C ASP A 177 -12.69 16.05 -1.24
N SER A 178 -12.55 14.84 -0.71
CA SER A 178 -13.68 13.93 -0.48
C SER A 178 -14.56 14.40 0.67
N ARG A 179 -15.87 14.16 0.58
CA ARG A 179 -16.80 14.36 1.70
C ARG A 179 -16.60 13.31 2.79
N ASP A 180 -16.03 12.16 2.44
CA ASP A 180 -15.76 11.08 3.38
C ASP A 180 -14.40 11.29 4.06
N GLN A 181 -14.41 11.30 5.39
CA GLN A 181 -13.20 11.54 6.18
C GLN A 181 -12.13 10.47 5.94
N THR A 182 -12.53 9.21 5.71
CA THR A 182 -11.65 8.06 5.48
C THR A 182 -10.81 8.30 4.24
N VAL A 183 -11.45 8.75 3.15
CA VAL A 183 -10.77 9.05 1.89
C VAL A 183 -9.79 10.20 2.05
N ARG A 184 -10.19 11.28 2.76
CA ARG A 184 -9.30 12.42 3.00
C ARG A 184 -8.06 12.03 3.81
N GLY A 185 -8.22 11.32 4.92
CA GLY A 185 -7.08 10.96 5.78
C GLY A 185 -6.20 9.86 5.18
N TRP A 186 -6.74 8.89 4.44
CA TRP A 186 -5.89 8.00 3.65
C TRP A 186 -5.17 8.77 2.54
N GLY A 187 -5.82 9.76 1.93
CA GLY A 187 -5.22 10.62 0.91
C GLY A 187 -3.91 11.26 1.35
N THR A 188 -3.83 11.76 2.58
CA THR A 188 -2.56 12.31 3.10
C THR A 188 -1.46 11.25 3.18
N GLY A 189 -1.82 10.05 3.64
CA GLY A 189 -0.89 8.93 3.77
C GLY A 189 -0.37 8.48 2.41
N HIS A 190 -1.25 8.32 1.43
CA HIS A 190 -0.89 7.89 0.08
C HIS A 190 -0.01 8.92 -0.64
N LEU A 191 -0.32 10.21 -0.58
CA LEU A 191 0.55 11.26 -1.15
C LEU A 191 1.95 11.24 -0.54
N SER A 192 2.04 11.12 0.78
CA SER A 192 3.33 11.17 1.47
C SER A 192 4.24 9.96 1.17
N ARG A 193 3.65 8.80 0.89
CA ARG A 193 4.38 7.58 0.46
C ARG A 193 4.59 7.52 -1.05
N LEU A 194 3.85 8.31 -1.82
CA LEU A 194 3.97 8.38 -3.26
C LEU A 194 5.28 9.07 -3.64
N ASN A 195 5.49 10.29 -3.12
CA ASN A 195 6.69 11.08 -3.38
C ASN A 195 7.06 11.95 -2.17
N GLN A 196 7.99 11.49 -1.34
CA GLN A 196 8.48 12.24 -0.18
C GLN A 196 9.29 13.51 -0.53
N PHE A 197 9.61 13.72 -1.82
CA PHE A 197 10.41 14.84 -2.30
C PHE A 197 9.58 15.94 -2.96
N ASP A 198 8.25 15.79 -3.04
CA ASP A 198 7.36 16.81 -3.61
C ASP A 198 6.95 17.84 -2.54
N THR A 199 7.41 19.09 -2.71
CA THR A 199 7.10 20.19 -1.79
C THR A 199 5.64 20.64 -1.87
N ASN A 200 5.00 20.52 -3.03
CA ASN A 200 3.59 20.87 -3.19
C ASN A 200 2.73 19.86 -2.46
N ASP A 201 3.05 18.57 -2.55
CA ASP A 201 2.30 17.53 -1.84
C ASP A 201 2.47 17.66 -0.32
N ALA A 202 3.68 18.01 0.16
CA ALA A 202 3.89 18.35 1.56
C ALA A 202 3.02 19.53 2.01
N GLU A 203 2.83 20.55 1.16
CA GLU A 203 1.94 21.67 1.45
C GLU A 203 0.47 21.24 1.49
N GLU A 204 0.00 20.45 0.51
CA GLU A 204 -1.38 19.94 0.48
C GLU A 204 -1.69 19.09 1.73
N VAL A 205 -0.77 18.20 2.11
CA VAL A 205 -0.90 17.43 3.36
C VAL A 205 -0.91 18.35 4.58
N ALA A 206 -0.08 19.40 4.61
CA ALA A 206 -0.08 20.36 5.72
C ALA A 206 -1.41 21.11 5.87
N LYS A 207 -2.12 21.42 4.76
CA LYS A 207 -3.43 22.08 4.83
C LYS A 207 -4.46 21.23 5.60
N MET A 208 -4.37 19.91 5.48
CA MET A 208 -5.25 18.94 6.16
C MET A 208 -5.11 18.94 7.70
N LEU A 209 -4.09 19.60 8.25
CA LEU A 209 -4.02 19.87 9.70
C LEU A 209 -5.18 20.74 10.20
N ASN A 210 -5.89 21.45 9.33
CA ASN A 210 -7.07 22.26 9.67
C ASN A 210 -8.40 21.54 9.38
N ASP A 211 -8.38 20.25 9.02
CA ASP A 211 -9.61 19.50 8.75
C ASP A 211 -10.52 19.46 9.98
N GLY A 212 -11.84 19.52 9.76
CA GLY A 212 -12.83 19.44 10.84
C GLY A 212 -12.76 18.11 11.60
N GLU A 213 -12.35 17.04 10.93
CA GLU A 213 -12.31 15.69 11.48
C GLU A 213 -10.98 15.39 12.17
N LYS A 214 -11.03 15.00 13.44
CA LYS A 214 -9.83 14.65 14.23
C LYS A 214 -9.00 13.57 13.52
N TRP A 215 -9.67 12.56 12.95
CA TRP A 215 -9.00 11.45 12.28
C TRP A 215 -8.18 11.92 11.06
N VAL A 216 -8.68 12.88 10.29
CA VAL A 216 -7.94 13.45 9.16
C VAL A 216 -6.74 14.25 9.65
N ARG A 217 -6.90 15.08 10.68
CA ARG A 217 -5.79 15.83 11.29
C ARG A 217 -4.69 14.93 11.82
N LEU A 218 -5.06 13.83 12.47
CA LEU A 218 -4.11 12.82 12.97
C LEU A 218 -3.30 12.19 11.82
N ASN A 219 -3.97 11.80 10.73
CA ASN A 219 -3.31 11.25 9.56
C ASN A 219 -2.41 12.27 8.87
N ALA A 220 -2.85 13.52 8.74
CA ALA A 220 -2.06 14.61 8.18
C ALA A 220 -0.78 14.85 9.01
N ALA A 221 -0.91 14.90 10.34
CA ALA A 221 0.22 15.06 11.26
C ALA A 221 1.23 13.90 11.16
N GLY A 222 0.76 12.66 11.00
CA GLY A 222 1.66 11.52 10.78
C GLY A 222 2.30 11.52 9.39
N SER A 223 1.53 11.84 8.37
CA SER A 223 1.96 11.75 6.97
C SER A 223 2.99 12.82 6.61
N ILE A 224 2.87 14.03 7.17
CA ILE A 224 3.79 15.13 6.84
C ILE A 224 5.24 14.82 7.25
N ALA A 225 5.45 13.99 8.27
CA ALA A 225 6.77 13.57 8.71
C ALA A 225 7.53 12.76 7.65
N ASN A 226 6.82 12.04 6.76
CA ASN A 226 7.44 11.23 5.71
C ASN A 226 8.21 12.09 4.68
N TYR A 227 7.82 13.36 4.51
CA TYR A 227 8.51 14.31 3.64
C TYR A 227 9.87 14.78 4.21
N LYS A 228 10.16 14.52 5.49
CA LYS A 228 11.45 14.82 6.13
C LYS A 228 11.88 16.28 5.85
N ALA A 229 13.09 16.49 5.32
CA ALA A 229 13.63 17.82 5.02
C ALA A 229 12.77 18.62 4.03
N THR A 230 12.05 17.96 3.11
CA THR A 230 11.13 18.59 2.15
C THR A 230 10.01 19.36 2.85
N ALA A 231 9.58 18.92 4.04
CA ALA A 231 8.52 19.57 4.81
C ALA A 231 8.99 20.70 5.73
N LYS A 232 10.29 21.04 5.78
CA LYS A 232 10.81 22.16 6.61
C LYS A 232 10.06 23.48 6.40
N PRO A 233 9.66 23.88 5.18
CA PRO A 233 8.86 25.10 4.96
C PRO A 233 7.51 25.09 5.70
N GLN A 234 6.98 23.92 6.06
CA GLN A 234 5.70 23.76 6.75
C GLN A 234 5.80 23.83 8.28
N LEU A 235 7.02 23.87 8.87
CA LEU A 235 7.21 23.84 10.33
C LEU A 235 6.40 24.91 11.09
N ALA A 236 6.30 26.12 10.54
CA ALA A 236 5.49 27.18 11.14
C ALA A 236 4.00 26.79 11.22
N ARG A 237 3.48 26.13 10.18
CA ARG A 237 2.10 25.63 10.13
C ARG A 237 1.89 24.47 11.11
N LEU A 238 2.85 23.56 11.24
CA LEU A 238 2.77 22.47 12.25
C LEU A 238 2.77 23.02 13.68
N ARG A 239 3.65 23.98 14.01
CA ARG A 239 3.70 24.59 15.35
C ARG A 239 2.40 25.32 15.67
N SER A 240 1.87 26.09 14.71
CA SER A 240 0.57 26.74 14.88
C SER A 240 -0.57 25.72 15.06
N ALA A 241 -0.54 24.59 14.34
CA ALA A 241 -1.50 23.51 14.54
C ALA A 241 -1.39 22.89 15.94
N LEU A 242 -0.17 22.65 16.44
CA LEU A 242 0.09 22.10 17.76
C LEU A 242 -0.40 23.02 18.89
N GLU A 243 -0.23 24.34 18.75
CA GLU A 243 -0.69 25.32 19.74
C GLU A 243 -2.21 25.30 19.91
N ARG A 244 -2.95 25.19 18.80
CA ARG A 244 -4.42 25.21 18.81
C ARG A 244 -5.09 23.85 19.01
N GLU A 245 -4.36 22.76 18.83
CA GLU A 245 -4.93 21.40 18.92
C GLU A 245 -5.21 21.01 20.37
N THR A 246 -6.36 20.39 20.60
CA THR A 246 -6.84 20.00 21.93
C THR A 246 -6.80 18.48 22.15
N ALA A 247 -6.74 17.69 21.09
CA ALA A 247 -6.68 16.24 21.18
C ALA A 247 -5.24 15.76 21.41
N ASP A 248 -4.99 15.08 22.53
CA ASP A 248 -3.64 14.68 22.97
C ASP A 248 -2.92 13.79 21.94
N ASP A 249 -3.63 12.87 21.29
CA ASP A 249 -3.10 12.00 20.25
C ASP A 249 -2.60 12.77 19.02
N VAL A 250 -3.35 13.80 18.61
CA VAL A 250 -2.95 14.67 17.50
C VAL A 250 -1.77 15.57 17.92
N ARG A 251 -1.77 16.10 19.14
CA ARG A 251 -0.66 16.91 19.68
C ARG A 251 0.65 16.12 19.73
N GLU A 252 0.61 14.89 20.25
CA GLU A 252 1.77 13.99 20.29
C GLU A 252 2.31 13.71 18.88
N LYS A 253 1.40 13.42 17.94
CA LYS A 253 1.79 13.16 16.55
C LYS A 253 2.41 14.39 15.88
N LEU A 254 1.85 15.58 16.12
CA LEU A 254 2.40 16.85 15.64
C LEU A 254 3.78 17.14 16.21
N SER A 255 3.99 16.94 17.52
CA SER A 255 5.29 17.10 18.15
C SER A 255 6.32 16.16 17.51
N THR A 256 5.98 14.87 17.38
CA THR A 256 6.86 13.87 16.76
C THR A 256 7.22 14.25 15.31
N ALA A 257 6.24 14.75 14.56
CA ALA A 257 6.46 15.18 13.18
C ALA A 257 7.38 16.40 13.09
N ILE A 258 7.22 17.40 13.98
CA ILE A 258 8.10 18.56 14.07
C ILE A 258 9.53 18.10 14.35
N ASP A 259 9.74 17.27 15.38
CA ASP A 259 11.05 16.76 15.75
C ASP A 259 11.72 16.00 14.58
N THR A 260 10.93 15.17 13.88
CA THR A 260 11.39 14.41 12.71
C THR A 260 11.84 15.33 11.57
N ILE A 261 11.06 16.37 11.27
CA ILE A 261 11.35 17.32 10.17
C ILE A 261 12.54 18.22 10.52
N GLU A 262 12.66 18.64 11.78
CA GLU A 262 13.80 19.45 12.25
C GLU A 262 15.11 18.67 12.20
N ALA A 263 15.10 17.42 12.65
CA ALA A 263 16.26 16.54 12.65
C ALA A 263 16.63 16.03 11.24
N ALA A 264 15.73 16.15 10.26
CA ALA A 264 15.96 15.62 8.92
C ALA A 264 17.07 16.37 8.17
N GLU A 265 18.05 15.60 7.71
CA GLU A 265 19.09 16.07 6.81
C GLU A 265 18.58 16.12 5.37
N GLU A 266 19.09 17.08 4.60
CA GLU A 266 18.84 17.13 3.16
C GLU A 266 19.60 16.00 2.47
N SER A 267 19.01 15.41 1.44
CA SER A 267 19.67 14.39 0.61
C SER A 267 19.56 14.75 -0.87
N PRO A 268 20.31 15.76 -1.35
CA PRO A 268 20.23 16.23 -2.73
C PRO A 268 20.47 15.11 -3.75
N GLU A 269 21.35 14.15 -3.44
CA GLU A 269 21.63 13.01 -4.31
C GLU A 269 20.42 12.08 -4.47
N LEU A 270 19.70 11.78 -3.39
CA LEU A 270 18.48 10.97 -3.44
C LEU A 270 17.38 11.68 -4.22
N VAL A 271 17.21 12.99 -3.99
CA VAL A 271 16.26 13.82 -4.74
C VAL A 271 16.60 13.80 -6.23
N ALA A 272 17.87 14.04 -6.59
CA ALA A 272 18.32 14.06 -7.98
C ALA A 272 18.12 12.70 -8.66
N ARG A 273 18.44 11.60 -7.98
CA ARG A 273 18.22 10.23 -8.46
C ARG A 273 16.73 9.96 -8.70
N HIS A 274 15.88 10.25 -7.73
CA HIS A 274 14.44 10.05 -7.84
C HIS A 274 13.86 10.84 -9.01
N GLN A 275 14.23 12.12 -9.15
CA GLN A 275 13.79 12.97 -10.25
C GLN A 275 14.30 12.50 -11.63
N ALA A 276 15.52 11.93 -11.70
CA ALA A 276 16.02 11.33 -12.92
C ALA A 276 15.21 10.10 -13.33
N LEU A 277 14.84 9.25 -12.37
CA LEU A 277 14.00 8.07 -12.60
C LEU A 277 12.59 8.47 -13.04
N LEU A 278 11.97 9.48 -12.42
CA LEU A 278 10.66 9.99 -12.86
C LEU A 278 10.67 10.40 -14.33
N ARG A 279 11.67 11.19 -14.75
CA ARG A 279 11.81 11.60 -16.16
C ARG A 279 12.03 10.42 -17.10
N ALA A 280 12.80 9.42 -16.66
CA ALA A 280 13.05 8.22 -17.46
C ALA A 280 11.77 7.39 -17.64
N ILE A 281 11.01 7.20 -16.56
CA ILE A 281 9.70 6.52 -16.58
C ILE A 281 8.74 7.27 -17.49
N GLU A 282 8.64 8.59 -17.36
CA GLU A 282 7.77 9.41 -18.21
C GLU A 282 8.13 9.28 -19.70
N SER A 283 9.41 9.37 -20.02
CA SER A 283 9.87 9.16 -21.40
C SER A 283 9.55 7.76 -21.90
N PHE A 284 9.62 6.74 -21.05
CA PHE A 284 9.29 5.36 -21.41
C PHE A 284 7.79 5.22 -21.68
N CYS A 285 6.93 5.67 -20.76
CA CYS A 285 5.48 5.58 -20.91
C CYS A 285 4.99 6.28 -22.19
N ARG A 286 5.48 7.51 -22.46
CA ARG A 286 5.13 8.24 -23.70
C ARG A 286 5.47 7.44 -24.97
N LYS A 287 6.62 6.75 -24.99
CA LYS A 287 7.03 5.92 -26.14
C LYS A 287 6.15 4.69 -26.31
N GLN A 288 5.62 4.12 -25.22
CA GLN A 288 4.72 2.96 -25.31
C GLN A 288 3.34 3.39 -25.84
N THR A 289 2.79 4.50 -25.36
CA THR A 289 1.52 5.03 -25.86
C THR A 289 1.55 5.32 -27.36
N THR A 290 2.66 5.86 -27.89
CA THR A 290 2.80 6.12 -29.34
C THR A 290 2.88 4.86 -30.21
N LYS A 291 3.08 3.68 -29.61
CA LYS A 291 3.20 2.41 -30.34
C LYS A 291 1.91 1.60 -30.39
N GLN A 292 0.93 1.90 -29.55
CA GLN A 292 -0.39 1.25 -29.57
C GLN A 292 -1.28 1.99 -30.59
N PRO A 293 -1.71 1.36 -31.69
CA PRO A 293 -2.72 1.94 -32.57
C PRO A 293 -4.08 1.98 -31.86
N ASP A 294 -4.86 3.05 -32.12
CA ASP A 294 -6.24 3.23 -31.62
C ASP A 294 -7.18 2.05 -31.95
#